data_AF-A0A7X1TM12-F1
#
_entry.id   AF-A0A7X1TM12-F1
#
_cell.length_a   1.000
_cell.length_b   1.000
_cell.length_c   1.000
_cell.angle_alpha   90.00
_cell.angle_beta   90.00
_cell.angle_gamma   90.00
#
_symmetry.space_group_name_H-M   'P 1'
#
loop_
_entity.id
_entity.type
_entity.pdbx_description
1 polymer ?
#
loop_
_entity_poly.entity_id
_entity_poly.type
_entity_poly.pdbx_seq_one_letter_code
_entity_poly.pdbx_strand_id
1 'polypeptide(L)' 'LTPFLRLARNAGVRGIADGVGMLVEQAAEAFAWWRGVRPRTRAVIDRLTVPLD' A
#
# COMPACT_ATOMS: atom_id res chain seq x y z
N LEU A 1 6.46 -11.47 5.35
CA LEU A 1 6.25 -11.45 3.88
C LEU A 1 5.16 -12.43 3.44
N THR A 2 4.34 -12.06 2.44
CA THR A 2 3.49 -13.03 1.71
C THR A 2 4.37 -14.02 0.90
N PRO A 3 3.86 -15.22 0.53
CA PRO A 3 4.65 -16.18 -0.25
C PRO A 3 5.22 -15.61 -1.56
N PHE A 4 4.45 -14.76 -2.25
CA PHE A 4 4.88 -14.09 -3.48
C PHE A 4 6.06 -13.13 -3.24
N LEU A 5 5.96 -12.26 -2.22
CA LEU A 5 7.04 -11.32 -1.91
C LEU A 5 8.29 -12.04 -1.38
N ARG A 6 8.13 -13.16 -0.68
CA ARG A 6 9.27 -14.00 -0.26
C ARG A 6 9.99 -14.61 -1.45
N LEU A 7 9.24 -15.09 -2.45
CA LEU A 7 9.83 -15.58 -3.71
C LEU A 7 10.61 -14.46 -4.41
N ALA A 8 10.02 -13.27 -4.55
CA ALA A 8 10.67 -12.12 -5.18
C ALA A 8 11.97 -11.72 -4.45
N ARG A 9 11.93 -11.66 -3.10
CA ARG A 9 13.12 -11.40 -2.28
C ARG A 9 14.21 -12.43 -2.52
N ASN A 10 13.86 -13.71 -2.51
CA ASN A 10 14.82 -14.81 -2.73
C ASN A 10 15.40 -14.81 -4.15
N ALA A 11 14.68 -14.25 -5.13
CA ALA A 11 15.17 -14.06 -6.50
C ALA A 11 16.05 -12.80 -6.68
N GLY A 12 16.35 -12.05 -5.60
CA GLY A 12 17.21 -10.87 -5.65
C GLY A 12 16.51 -9.56 -6.03
N VAL A 13 15.18 -9.51 -5.99
CA VAL A 13 14.43 -8.27 -6.23
C VAL A 13 14.70 -7.27 -5.11
N ARG A 14 15.23 -6.09 -5.45
CA ARG A 14 15.65 -5.06 -4.49
C ARG A 14 14.51 -4.23 -3.90
N GLY A 15 13.37 -4.16 -4.60
CA GLY A 15 12.20 -3.40 -4.17
C GLY A 15 10.98 -4.30 -4.09
N ILE A 16 10.44 -4.48 -2.88
CA ILE A 16 9.19 -5.20 -2.64
C ILE A 16 8.23 -4.28 -1.90
N ALA A 17 6.96 -4.36 -2.27
CA ALA A 17 5.87 -3.65 -1.62
C ALA A 17 4.69 -4.60 -1.49
N ASP A 18 3.91 -4.44 -0.42
CA ASP A 18 2.64 -5.15 -0.27
C ASP A 18 1.47 -4.30 -0.80
N GLY A 19 0.24 -4.67 -0.42
CA GLY A 19 -0.98 -4.03 -0.89
C GLY A 19 -1.40 -2.76 -0.14
N VAL A 20 -0.68 -2.29 0.89
CA VAL A 20 -1.20 -1.20 1.76
C VAL A 20 -1.42 0.10 1.01
N GLY A 21 -0.53 0.45 0.07
CA GLY A 21 -0.68 1.63 -0.77
C GLY A 21 -1.91 1.54 -1.67
N MET A 22 -2.10 0.39 -2.31
CA MET A 22 -3.29 0.13 -3.13
C MET A 22 -4.57 0.23 -2.32
N LEU A 23 -4.60 -0.37 -1.12
CA LEU A 23 -5.74 -0.32 -0.20
C LEU A 23 -6.14 1.12 0.15
N VAL A 24 -5.18 2.00 0.42
CA VAL A 24 -5.47 3.39 0.78
C VAL A 24 -5.83 4.24 -0.44
N GLU A 25 -5.12 4.10 -1.55
CA GLU A 25 -5.37 4.93 -2.74
C GLU A 25 -6.73 4.63 -3.39
N GLN A 26 -7.16 3.36 -3.42
CA GLN A 26 -8.52 3.03 -3.91
C GLN A 26 -9.61 3.62 -2.99
N ALA A 27 -9.38 3.63 -1.68
CA ALA A 27 -10.30 4.25 -0.73
C ALA A 27 -10.32 5.78 -0.88
N ALA A 28 -9.17 6.39 -1.15
CA ALA A 28 -9.05 7.81 -1.45
C ALA A 28 -9.80 8.20 -2.73
N GLU A 29 -9.78 7.35 -3.76
CA GLU A 29 -10.56 7.55 -4.99
C GLU A 29 -12.07 7.50 -4.71
N ALA A 30 -12.55 6.49 -3.99
CA ALA A 30 -13.95 6.40 -3.58
C ALA A 30 -14.36 7.60 -2.69
N PHE A 31 -13.48 8.03 -1.78
CA PHE A 31 -13.71 9.20 -0.95
C PHE A 31 -13.82 10.48 -1.77
N ALA A 32 -12.95 10.66 -2.77
CA ALA A 32 -13.01 11.80 -3.68
C ALA A 32 -14.33 11.81 -4.45
N TRP A 33 -14.79 10.64 -4.91
CA TRP A 33 -16.08 10.52 -5.59
C TRP A 33 -17.26 10.91 -4.69
N TRP A 34 -17.30 10.44 -3.45
CA TRP A 34 -18.43 10.70 -2.54
C TRP A 34 -18.40 12.08 -1.88
N ARG A 35 -17.22 12.65 -1.68
CA ARG A 35 -17.01 13.87 -0.86
C ARG A 35 -16.48 15.06 -1.64
N GLY A 36 -16.15 14.88 -2.92
CA GLY A 36 -15.63 15.94 -3.79
C GLY A 36 -14.23 16.44 -3.42
N VAL A 37 -13.50 15.74 -2.54
CA VAL A 37 -12.16 16.14 -2.06
C VAL A 37 -11.25 14.92 -2.09
N ARG A 38 -10.08 15.03 -2.75
CA ARG A 38 -9.05 13.98 -2.71
C ARG A 38 -8.25 14.10 -1.41
N PRO A 39 -8.32 13.11 -0.49
CA PRO A 39 -7.60 13.18 0.79
C PRO A 39 -6.10 12.92 0.59
N ARG A 40 -5.26 13.44 1.50
CA ARG A 40 -3.84 13.08 1.55
C ARG A 40 -3.68 11.68 2.14
N THR A 41 -3.02 10.79 1.42
CA THR A 41 -2.94 9.35 1.76
C THR A 41 -1.69 8.97 2.56
N ARG A 42 -0.60 9.73 2.44
CA ARG A 42 0.71 9.41 3.05
C ARG A 42 0.63 9.02 4.53
N ALA A 43 0.01 9.85 5.36
CA ALA A 43 -0.09 9.60 6.80
C ALA A 43 -0.95 8.38 7.14
N VAL A 44 -1.94 8.05 6.30
CA VAL A 44 -2.79 6.86 6.47
C VAL A 44 -2.03 5.60 6.08
N ILE A 45 -1.29 5.64 4.95
CA ILE A 45 -0.40 4.56 4.52
C ILE A 45 0.64 4.29 5.61
N ASP A 46 1.32 5.32 6.12
CA ASP A 46 2.35 5.18 7.15
C ASP A 46 1.78 4.56 8.44
N ARG A 47 0.53 4.89 8.82
CA ARG A 47 -0.13 4.34 10.02
C ARG A 47 -0.59 2.88 9.86
N LEU A 48 -0.93 2.47 8.64
CA LEU A 48 -1.44 1.13 8.34
C LEU A 48 -0.35 0.17 7.84
N THR A 49 0.83 0.69 7.49
CA THR A 49 1.96 -0.11 7.03
C THR A 49 2.44 -1.01 8.16
N VAL A 50 2.54 -2.31 7.86
CA VAL A 50 3.21 -3.29 8.70
C VAL A 50 4.57 -3.61 8.08
N PRO A 51 5.68 -3.57 8.83
CA PRO A 51 7.00 -3.89 8.30
C PRO A 51 7.05 -5.24 7.59
N LEU A 52 7.76 -5.27 6.45
CA LEU A 52 7.93 -6.45 5.63
C LEU A 52 9.12 -7.29 6.11
N ASP A 53 8.92 -8.09 7.16
CA ASP A 53 9.90 -9.05 7.68
C ASP A 53 9.91 -10.38 6.88
#